data_AF-F9DNM0-F1
#
_entry.id   AF-F9DNM0-F1
#
_cell.length_a   1.000
_cell.length_b   1.000
_cell.length_c   1.000
_cell.angle_alpha   90.00
_cell.angle_beta   90.00
_cell.angle_gamma   90.00
#
_symmetry.space_group_name_H-M   'P 1'
#
loop_
_entity.id
_entity.type
_entity.pdbx_description
1 polymer ?
#
loop_
_entity_poly.entity_id
_entity_poly.type
_entity_poly.pdbx_seq_one_letter_code
_entity_poly.pdbx_strand_id
1 'polypeptide(L)' 'MSGNRENTECPTCKSEAARVYFAPHLFTLSRKLSSKIEKGMEPQRMTRDELGAKQKQTKVKTNRPWQVG' A
#
# COMPACT_ATOMS: atom_id res chain seq x y z
N MET A 1 7.70 1.64 16.50
CA MET A 1 8.28 0.29 16.29
C MET A 1 9.07 0.29 14.99
N SER A 2 10.37 0.59 15.08
CA SER A 2 11.30 0.72 13.96
C SER A 2 12.37 -0.36 14.08
N GLY A 3 12.02 -1.58 13.68
CA GLY A 3 12.99 -2.66 13.51
C GLY A 3 13.32 -2.78 12.02
N ASN A 4 14.60 -2.71 11.67
CA ASN A 4 15.05 -3.07 10.34
C ASN A 4 14.78 -4.57 10.14
N ARG A 5 13.86 -4.91 9.23
CA ARG A 5 13.42 -6.29 8.95
C ARG A 5 14.01 -6.80 7.62
N GLU A 6 14.99 -6.13 7.06
CA GLU A 6 15.54 -6.48 5.75
C GLU A 6 16.56 -7.62 5.85
N ASN A 7 17.26 -7.71 6.97
CA ASN A 7 18.32 -8.68 7.23
C ASN A 7 17.89 -9.61 8.38
N THR A 8 18.14 -10.91 8.20
CA THR A 8 17.95 -11.92 9.25
C THR A 8 19.21 -12.77 9.38
N GLU A 9 19.65 -13.01 10.61
CA GLU A 9 20.79 -13.87 10.89
C GLU A 9 20.39 -15.36 10.87
N CYS A 10 21.18 -16.17 10.19
CA CYS A 10 21.02 -17.62 10.25
C CYS A 10 21.47 -18.15 11.63
N PRO A 11 20.63 -18.87 12.40
CA PRO A 11 20.99 -19.33 13.74
C PRO A 11 22.09 -20.41 13.74
N THR A 12 22.37 -21.02 12.58
CA THR A 12 23.34 -22.13 12.45
C THR A 12 24.73 -21.64 12.07
N CYS A 13 24.84 -20.76 11.07
CA CYS A 13 26.12 -20.28 10.55
C CYS A 13 26.38 -18.80 10.81
N LYS A 14 25.44 -18.09 11.47
CA LYS A 14 25.51 -16.66 11.80
C LYS A 14 25.73 -15.73 10.60
N SER A 15 25.56 -16.23 9.38
CA SER A 15 25.63 -15.40 8.18
C SER A 15 24.37 -14.56 8.07
N GLU A 16 24.53 -13.32 7.61
CA GLU A 16 23.41 -12.46 7.26
C GLU A 16 22.75 -12.97 5.97
N ALA A 17 21.44 -13.20 6.03
CA ALA A 17 20.61 -13.49 4.88
C ALA A 17 19.71 -12.29 4.58
N ALA A 18 19.72 -11.84 3.32
CA ALA A 18 18.79 -10.84 2.83
C ALA A 18 17.49 -11.52 2.38
N ARG A 19 16.34 -10.88 2.62
CA ARG A 19 15.05 -11.40 2.14
C ARG A 19 15.00 -11.37 0.61
N VAL A 20 14.75 -12.54 0.01
CA VAL A 20 14.53 -12.67 -1.45
C VAL A 20 13.22 -12.02 -1.89
N TYR A 21 12.23 -11.93 -1.00
CA TYR A 21 10.92 -11.36 -1.28
C TYR A 21 10.66 -10.13 -0.41
N PHE A 22 10.33 -9.03 -1.07
CA PHE A 22 9.85 -7.81 -0.41
C PHE A 22 8.41 -8.02 0.07
N ALA A 23 8.08 -7.41 1.20
CA ALA A 23 6.68 -7.33 1.60
C ALA A 23 5.89 -6.63 0.48
N PRO A 24 4.72 -7.15 0.07
CA PRO A 24 3.86 -6.43 -0.87
C PRO A 24 3.62 -5.03 -0.30
N HIS A 25 3.66 -3.99 -1.12
CA HIS A 25 3.52 -2.60 -0.68
C HIS A 25 2.30 -2.44 0.23
N LEU A 26 2.52 -2.50 1.54
CA LEU A 26 1.47 -2.53 2.56
C LEU A 26 0.74 -1.19 2.62
N PHE A 27 1.41 -0.13 2.18
CA PHE A 27 0.93 1.24 2.19
C PHE A 27 1.49 1.92 0.94
N THR A 28 0.61 2.49 0.13
CA THR A 28 1.00 3.38 -0.97
C THR A 28 0.35 4.73 -0.72
N LEU A 29 1.16 5.77 -0.66
CA LEU A 29 0.69 7.15 -0.55
C LEU A 29 0.87 7.83 -1.90
N SER A 30 -0.18 8.41 -2.45
CA SER A 30 -0.05 9.18 -3.68
C SER A 30 0.74 10.48 -3.41
N ARG A 31 1.59 10.92 -4.36
CA ARG A 31 2.34 12.18 -4.26
C ARG A 31 1.45 13.40 -3.97
N LYS A 32 0.20 13.37 -4.45
CA LYS A 32 -0.78 14.43 -4.19
C LYS A 32 -1.21 14.46 -2.73
N LEU A 33 -1.40 13.28 -2.11
CA LEU A 33 -1.76 13.19 -0.70
C LEU A 33 -0.58 13.57 0.20
N SER A 34 0.64 13.11 -0.09
CA SER A 34 1.82 13.49 0.68
C SER A 34 2.04 15.02 0.68
N SER A 35 1.97 15.65 -0.49
CA SER A 35 2.13 17.10 -0.61
C SER A 35 1.06 17.89 0.15
N LYS A 36 -0.16 17.37 0.27
CA LYS A 36 -1.22 18.03 1.07
C LYS A 36 -0.96 17.90 2.56
N ILE A 37 -0.54 16.74 3.02
CA ILE A 37 -0.18 16.50 4.43
C ILE A 37 0.99 17.40 4.83
N GLU A 38 2.04 17.50 4.00
CA GLU A 38 3.19 18.38 4.22
C GLU A 38 2.81 19.87 4.30
N LYS A 39 1.75 20.27 3.60
CA LYS A 39 1.20 21.63 3.65
C LYS A 39 0.28 21.88 4.86
N GLY A 40 0.15 20.91 5.77
CA GLY A 40 -0.64 21.04 6.99
C GLY A 40 -2.09 20.59 6.86
N MET A 41 -2.43 19.77 5.86
CA MET A 41 -3.78 19.20 5.77
C MET A 41 -4.01 18.15 6.87
N GLU A 42 -5.01 18.38 7.71
CA GLU A 42 -5.45 17.43 8.74
C GLU A 42 -6.52 16.46 8.22
N PRO A 43 -6.58 15.22 8.75
CA PRO A 43 -7.62 14.27 8.38
C PRO A 43 -9.00 14.71 8.91
N GLN A 44 -9.94 14.90 8.00
CA GLN A 44 -11.32 15.22 8.34
C GLN A 44 -12.12 13.93 8.62
N ARG A 45 -12.81 13.87 9.76
CA ARG A 45 -13.81 12.82 10.03
C ARG A 45 -15.11 13.21 9.33
N MET A 46 -15.54 12.39 8.37
CA MET A 46 -16.76 12.60 7.60
C MET A 46 -17.72 11.43 7.81
N THR A 47 -19.01 11.70 7.87
CA THR A 47 -20.05 10.65 7.88
C THR A 47 -20.28 10.09 6.48
N ARG A 48 -20.95 8.93 6.36
CA ARG A 48 -21.18 8.29 5.05
C ARG A 48 -21.97 9.18 4.09
N ASP A 49 -22.89 9.98 4.62
CA ASP A 49 -23.77 10.83 3.83
C ASP A 49 -23.03 12.08 3.29
N GLU A 50 -22.00 12.54 4.01
CA GLU A 50 -21.13 13.66 3.61
C GLU A 50 -20.09 13.27 2.53
N LEU A 51 -19.77 11.98 2.40
CA LEU A 51 -18.81 11.48 1.40
C LEU A 51 -19.32 11.52 -0.04
N GLY A 52 -20.59 11.91 -0.24
CA GLY A 52 -21.24 12.00 -1.54
C GLY A 52 -21.54 10.65 -2.18
N ALA A 53 -22.11 10.69 -3.39
CA ALA A 53 -22.46 9.47 -4.12
C ALA A 53 -21.18 8.71 -4.53
N LYS A 54 -21.09 7.43 -4.17
CA LYS A 54 -20.02 6.55 -4.65
C LYS A 54 -19.97 6.60 -6.17
N GLN A 55 -18.85 7.03 -6.72
CA GLN A 55 -18.64 6.95 -8.16
C GLN A 55 -18.69 5.48 -8.57
N LYS A 56 -19.55 5.17 -9.56
CA LYS A 56 -19.59 3.84 -10.17
C LYS A 56 -18.23 3.61 -10.82
N GLN A 57 -17.40 2.79 -10.17
CA GLN A 57 -16.17 2.30 -10.76
C GLN A 57 -16.54 1.55 -12.03
N THR A 58 -16.18 2.11 -13.18
CA THR A 58 -16.34 1.42 -14.46
C THR A 58 -15.52 0.14 -14.36
N LYS A 59 -16.18 -1.02 -14.41
CA LYS A 59 -15.48 -2.31 -14.46
C LYS A 59 -14.59 -2.25 -15.70
N VAL A 60 -13.29 -2.15 -15.50
CA VAL A 60 -12.32 -2.31 -16.58
C VAL A 60 -12.55 -3.72 -17.10
N LYS A 61 -13.10 -3.84 -18.31
CA LYS A 61 -13.17 -5.13 -19.01
C LYS A 61 -11.73 -5.50 -19.33
N THR A 62 -11.08 -6.22 -18.41
CA THR A 62 -9.76 -6.79 -18.66
C THR A 62 -9.91 -7.78 -19.80
N ASN A 63 -9.49 -7.37 -21.01
CA ASN A 63 -9.37 -8.26 -22.17
C ASN A 63 -8.10 -9.11 -22.01
N ARG A 64 -7.97 -9.82 -20.88
CA ARG A 64 -6.84 -10.71 -20.60
C ARG A 64 -7.28 -12.13 -20.93
N PRO A 65 -6.75 -12.76 -21.99
CA PRO A 65 -7.24 -14.04 -22.50
C PRO A 65 -7.10 -15.22 -21.53
N TRP A 66 -6.23 -15.13 -20.51
CA TRP A 66 -6.08 -16.16 -19.47
C TRP A 66 -7.08 -16.02 -18.31
N GLN A 67 -7.84 -14.93 -18.26
CA GLN A 67 -8.81 -14.67 -17.20
C GLN A 67 -10.21 -15.06 -17.71
N VAL A 68 -10.40 -16.37 -17.92
CA VAL A 68 -11.72 -16.96 -18.22
C VAL A 68 -12.56 -16.98 -16.94
N GLY A 69 -13.69 -16.29 -16.96
CA GLY A 69 -14.68 -16.25 -15.88
C GLY A 69 -15.99 -15.71 -16.40
#